data_AF-A0A2V9ZLY2-F1
#
_entry.id   AF-A0A2V9ZLY2-F1
#
_cell.length_a   1.000
_cell.length_b   1.000
_cell.length_c   1.000
_cell.angle_alpha   90.00
_cell.angle_beta   90.00
_cell.angle_gamma   90.00
#
_symmetry.space_group_name_H-M   'P 1'
#
loop_
_entity.id
_entity.type
_entity.pdbx_description
1 polymer ?
#
loop_
_entity_poly.entity_id
_entity_poly.type
_entity_poly.pdbx_seq_one_letter_code
_entity_poly.pdbx_strand_id
1 'polypeptide(L)' 'MSVKAILLGQVWRSNANGQSYLVTKLYDELFSQYAMLRPVDTDAAKAETVRVKVVKAAGSASLPGFTYTQESQDF' A
#
# COMPACT_ATOMS: atom_id res chain seq x y z
N MET A 1 6.59 3.52 -8.83
CA MET A 1 5.43 3.34 -9.71
C MET A 1 4.19 3.84 -8.97
N SER A 2 3.31 4.59 -9.62
CA SER A 2 2.17 5.28 -8.99
C SER A 2 0.85 4.77 -9.54
N VAL A 3 -0.17 4.68 -8.69
CA VAL A 3 -1.54 4.28 -9.07
C VAL A 3 -2.49 5.47 -8.97
N LYS A 4 -3.65 5.38 -9.61
CA LYS A 4 -4.69 6.43 -9.55
C LYS A 4 -5.19 6.68 -8.11
N ALA A 5 -5.36 5.61 -7.33
CA ALA A 5 -5.70 5.68 -5.90
C ALA A 5 -5.23 4.40 -5.18
N ILE A 6 -4.93 4.52 -3.88
CA ILE A 6 -4.70 3.37 -3.01
C ILE A 6 -6.06 2.84 -2.56
N LEU A 7 -6.30 1.54 -2.75
CA LEU A 7 -7.56 0.87 -2.40
C LEU A 7 -7.28 -0.33 -1.49
N LEU A 8 -8.27 -0.70 -0.68
CA LEU A 8 -8.24 -1.95 0.10
C LEU A 8 -8.16 -3.14 -0.86
N GLY A 9 -7.38 -4.16 -0.51
CA GLY A 9 -7.20 -5.35 -1.36
C GLY A 9 -6.06 -5.26 -2.37
N GLN A 10 -5.44 -4.08 -2.54
CA GLN A 10 -4.27 -3.93 -3.40
C GLN A 10 -3.02 -4.58 -2.77
N VAL A 11 -2.17 -5.18 -3.61
CA VAL A 11 -0.89 -5.76 -3.20
C VAL A 11 0.28 -4.91 -3.71
N TRP A 12 1.26 -4.67 -2.83
CA TRP A 12 2.44 -3.87 -3.08
C TRP A 12 3.70 -4.61 -2.64
N ARG A 13 4.77 -4.53 -3.42
CA ARG A 13 6.08 -5.14 -3.11
C ARG A 13 7.03 -4.10 -2.52
N SER A 14 7.66 -4.44 -1.41
CA SER A 14 8.70 -3.64 -0.78
C SER A 14 9.99 -3.69 -1.60
N ASN A 15 10.57 -2.52 -1.85
CA ASN A 15 11.84 -2.42 -2.57
C ASN A 15 13.06 -2.74 -1.68
N ALA A 16 12.88 -2.75 -0.35
CA ALA A 16 13.96 -3.01 0.59
C ALA A 16 14.28 -4.51 0.73
N ASN A 17 13.26 -5.36 0.70
CA ASN A 17 13.39 -6.80 0.94
C ASN A 17 12.69 -7.67 -0.11
N GLY A 18 12.02 -7.07 -1.09
CA GLY A 18 11.31 -7.78 -2.15
C GLY A 18 10.02 -8.49 -1.73
N GLN A 19 9.55 -8.32 -0.49
CA GLN A 19 8.33 -8.96 0.03
C GLN A 19 7.04 -8.25 -0.40
N SER A 20 5.95 -9.00 -0.50
CA SER A 20 4.62 -8.50 -0.87
C SER A 20 3.75 -8.19 0.34
N TYR A 21 2.96 -7.12 0.25
CA TYR A 21 2.11 -6.62 1.32
C TYR A 21 0.70 -6.27 0.80
N LEU A 22 -0.32 -6.62 1.57
CA LEU A 22 -1.74 -6.33 1.29
C LEU A 22 -2.20 -5.07 2.03
N VAL A 23 -2.89 -4.16 1.32
CA VAL A 23 -3.57 -3.00 1.92
C VAL A 23 -4.86 -3.47 2.59
N THR A 24 -4.93 -3.31 3.92
CA THR A 24 -6.07 -3.80 4.73
C THR A 24 -6.90 -2.70 5.36
N LYS A 25 -6.32 -1.52 5.59
CA LYS A 25 -7.00 -0.33 6.11
C LYS A 25 -6.38 0.94 5.53
N LEU A 26 -7.22 1.95 5.35
CA LEU A 26 -6.83 3.32 4.99
C LEU A 26 -7.38 4.27 6.06
N TYR A 27 -6.50 5.12 6.59
CA TYR A 27 -6.88 6.16 7.53
C TYR A 27 -6.63 7.52 6.91
N ASP A 28 -7.65 8.35 6.87
CA ASP A 28 -7.55 9.77 6.50
C ASP A 28 -7.45 10.60 7.78
N GLU A 29 -6.32 11.28 7.97
CA GLU A 29 -6.14 12.36 8.93
C GLU A 29 -6.25 13.70 8.20
N LEU A 30 -6.45 14.79 8.96
CA LEU A 30 -6.79 16.14 8.47
C LEU A 30 -5.96 16.63 7.25
N PHE A 31 -4.69 16.22 7.13
CA PHE A 31 -3.83 16.57 5.99
C PHE A 31 -2.99 15.40 5.46
N SER A 32 -3.28 14.17 5.88
CA SER A 32 -2.41 13.04 5.57
C SER A 32 -3.19 11.74 5.54
N GLN A 33 -2.92 10.93 4.54
CA GLN A 33 -3.48 9.59 4.43
C GLN A 33 -2.39 8.58 4.78
N TYR A 34 -2.75 7.53 5.50
CA TYR A 34 -1.85 6.44 5.85
C TYR A 34 -2.43 5.10 5.40
N ALA A 35 -1.57 4.24 4.87
CA ALA A 35 -1.88 2.86 4.54
C ALA A 35 -1.29 1.92 5.59
N MET A 36 -2.09 0.96 6.05
CA MET A 36 -1.63 -0.15 6.88
C MET A 36 -1.39 -1.38 6.02
N LEU A 37 -0.13 -1.82 5.96
CA LEU A 37 0.34 -2.91 5.14
C LEU A 37 0.59 -4.14 6.01
N ARG A 38 0.11 -5.31 5.55
CA ARG A 38 0.38 -6.61 6.20
C ARG A 38 1.14 -7.52 5.22
N PRO A 39 2.21 -8.21 5.66
CA PRO A 39 2.87 -9.23 4.85
C PRO A 39 1.87 -10.26 4.30
N VAL A 40 2.02 -10.65 3.04
CA VAL A 40 1.11 -11.62 2.38
C VAL A 40 1.39 -13.06 2.86
N ASP A 41 2.65 -13.40 3.13
CA ASP A 41 3.08 -14.76 3.48
C ASP A 41 3.03 -15.08 4.98
N THR A 42 2.36 -14.25 5.78
CA THR A 42 2.28 -14.43 7.24
C THR A 42 0.82 -14.55 7.69
N ASP A 43 0.57 -15.43 8.65
CA ASP A 43 -0.74 -15.58 9.31
C ASP A 43 -1.25 -14.19 9.76
N ALA A 44 -2.48 -13.86 9.37
CA ALA A 44 -3.08 -12.56 9.62
C ALA A 44 -3.16 -12.21 11.11
N ALA A 45 -3.29 -13.21 11.99
CA ALA A 45 -3.36 -13.01 13.43
C ALA A 45 -2.00 -12.71 14.08
N LYS A 46 -0.89 -13.01 13.40
CA LYS A 46 0.48 -12.86 13.93
C LYS A 46 1.34 -11.85 13.17
N ALA A 47 0.85 -11.35 12.04
CA ALA A 47 1.63 -10.48 11.17
C ALA A 47 1.73 -9.06 11.74
N GLU A 48 2.95 -8.58 11.93
CA GLU A 48 3.20 -7.18 12.27
C GLU A 48 2.82 -6.28 11.09
N THR A 49 1.99 -5.27 11.35
CA THR A 49 1.52 -4.33 10.34
C THR A 49 2.43 -3.11 10.25
N VAL A 50 2.75 -2.67 9.04
CA VAL A 50 3.57 -1.48 8.79
C VAL A 50 2.66 -0.30 8.42
N ARG A 51 2.86 0.84 9.08
CA ARG A 51 2.17 2.10 8.75
C ARG A 51 3.01 2.92 7.77
N VAL A 52 2.44 3.29 6.62
CA VAL A 52 3.12 4.08 5.60
C VAL A 52 2.31 5.31 5.25
N LYS A 53 2.94 6.49 5.21
CA LYS A 53 2.29 7.72 4.75
C LYS A 53 2.11 7.68 3.23
N VAL A 54 0.88 7.90 2.77
CA VAL A 54 0.56 7.98 1.34
C VAL A 54 1.00 9.35 0.81
N VAL A 55 1.73 9.34 -0.30
CA VAL A 55 2.08 10.55 -1.05
C VAL A 55 1.12 10.68 -2.23
N LYS A 56 0.31 11.74 -2.22
CA LYS A 56 -0.61 12.09 -3.32
C LYS A 56 0.04 13.17 -4.18
N ALA A 57 0.05 13.00 -5.50
CA ALA A 57 0.55 13.96 -6.48
C ALA A 57 -0.35 13.98 -7.72
N ALA A 58 -0.94 15.14 -8.03
CA ALA A 58 -1.71 15.45 -9.25
C ALA A 58 -2.41 14.25 -9.94
N GLY A 59 -3.35 13.60 -9.24
CA GLY A 59 -4.15 12.48 -9.77
C GLY A 59 -3.53 11.09 -9.59
N SER A 60 -2.40 11.00 -8.90
CA SER A 60 -1.70 9.75 -8.57
C SER A 60 -1.40 9.66 -7.07
N ALA A 61 -1.29 8.44 -6.57
CA ALA A 61 -0.90 8.12 -5.21
C ALA A 61 0.22 7.07 -5.21
N SER A 62 1.12 7.17 -4.23
CA SER A 62 2.23 6.24 -4.07
C SER A 62 2.53 5.97 -2.59
N LEU A 63 3.15 4.82 -2.34
CA LEU A 63 3.70 4.42 -1.06
C LEU A 63 5.24 4.49 -1.17
N PRO A 64 5.91 5.47 -0.55
CA PRO A 64 7.36 5.59 -0.60
C PRO A 64 8.05 4.31 -0.15
N GLY A 65 8.99 3.80 -0.96
CA GLY A 65 9.69 2.53 -0.69
C GLY A 65 8.98 1.26 -1.18
N PHE A 66 7.78 1.38 -1.78
CA PHE A 66 7.02 0.26 -2.31
C PHE A 66 6.74 0.42 -3.81
N THR A 67 6.58 -0.70 -4.50
CA THR A 67 6.22 -0.80 -5.91
C THR A 67 4.90 -1.57 -6.04
N TYR A 68 3.92 -0.99 -6.73
CA TYR A 68 2.64 -1.66 -6.99
C TYR A 68 2.86 -2.89 -7.87
N THR A 69 2.25 -4.02 -7.53
CA THR A 69 2.51 -5.31 -8.23
C THR A 69 1.33 -5.84 -9.03
N GLN A 70 0.18 -5.20 -8.98
CA GLN A 70 -0.94 -5.55 -9.85
C GLN A 70 -0.87 -4.63 -11.07
N GLU A 71 -0.95 -5.16 -12.28
CA GLU A 71 -1.21 -4.31 -13.43
C GLU A 71 -2.59 -3.68 -13.21
N SER A 72 -2.68 -2.36 -13.39
CA SER A 72 -3.94 -1.64 -13.37
C SER A 72 -4.86 -2.24 -14.43
N GLN A 73 -5.77 -3.12 -14.01
CA GLN A 73 -6.91 -3.51 -14.81
C GLN A 73 -7.90 -2.33 -14.72
N ASP A 74 -7.78 -1.38 -15.65
CA ASP A 74 -8.79 -0.34 -15.84
C ASP A 74 -10.14 -1.04 -16.12
N PHE A 75 -11.08 -0.90 -15.18
CA PHE A 75 -12.49 -1.29 -15.34
C PHE A 75 -13.33 -0.06 -15.67
#